data_AF-A0A453J128-F1
#
_entry.id   AF-A0A453J128-F1
#
_cell.length_a   1.000
_cell.length_b   1.000
_cell.length_c   1.000
_cell.angle_alpha   90.00
_cell.angle_beta   90.00
_cell.angle_gamma   90.00
#
_symmetry.space_group_name_H-M   'P 1'
#
loop_
_entity.id
_entity.type
_entity.pdbx_description
1 polymer ?
#
loop_
_entity_poly.entity_id
_entity_poly.type
_entity_poly.pdbx_seq_one_letter_code
_entity_poly.pdbx_strand_id
1 'polypeptide(L)'
;FVKLRPGVRRSREEVAGIATRWSNVLRTGSVAAKFVAVDFGTLMFTMERGRDMRELKEFILGQPEAYEFKVGDQFFRRPGDPPLDQVIQMLRKHKDKSEDEL
;
A
#
# COMPACT_ATOMS: atom_id res chain seq x y z
N PHE A 1 -0.40 0.50 -8.38
CA PHE A 1 0.01 1.26 -7.18
C PHE A 1 -0.47 0.56 -5.93
N VAL A 2 0.24 0.70 -4.82
CA VAL A 2 -0.18 0.26 -3.49
C VAL A 2 -0.25 1.47 -2.57
N LYS A 3 -1.37 1.63 -1.86
CA LYS A 3 -1.52 2.58 -0.77
C LYS A 3 -1.22 1.86 0.53
N LEU A 4 -0.31 2.43 1.32
CA LEU A 4 0.04 1.91 2.64
C LEU A 4 -1.02 2.32 3.67
N ARG A 5 -1.07 1.60 4.80
CA ARG A 5 -1.98 1.86 5.93
C ARG A 5 -1.95 3.35 6.32
N PRO A 6 -3.08 4.07 6.16
CA PRO A 6 -3.22 5.46 6.60
C PRO A 6 -3.08 5.59 8.12
N GLY A 7 -2.73 6.78 8.59
CA GLY A 7 -2.57 7.07 10.03
C GLY A 7 -1.24 6.60 10.64
N VAL A 8 -0.46 5.78 9.92
CA VAL A 8 0.89 5.38 10.33
C VAL A 8 1.91 6.37 9.77
N ARG A 9 2.60 7.11 10.66
CA ARG A 9 3.71 7.99 10.28
C ARG A 9 4.90 7.14 9.84
N ARG A 10 5.54 7.53 8.73
CA ARG A 10 6.72 6.86 8.19
C ARG A 10 7.73 7.89 7.69
N SER A 11 9.02 7.60 7.83
CA SER A 11 10.11 8.31 7.18
C SER A 11 10.27 7.89 5.72
N ARG A 12 11.12 8.59 4.95
CA ARG A 12 11.41 8.22 3.56
C ARG A 12 12.14 6.88 3.50
N GLU A 13 13.06 6.67 4.45
CA GLU A 13 13.88 5.48 4.60
C GLU A 13 13.02 4.27 4.93
N GLU A 14 12.01 4.42 5.79
CA GLU A 14 11.09 3.34 6.13
C GLU A 14 10.28 2.88 4.91
N VAL A 15 9.76 3.81 4.12
CA VAL A 15 8.94 3.49 2.93
C VAL A 15 9.80 2.92 1.80
N ALA A 16 11.00 3.46 1.59
CA ALA A 16 11.99 2.87 0.68
C ALA A 16 12.40 1.46 1.13
N GLY A 17 12.51 1.24 2.44
CA GLY A 17 12.76 -0.05 3.05
C GLY A 17 11.65 -1.06 2.75
N ILE A 18 10.37 -0.67 2.89
CA ILE A 18 9.22 -1.51 2.51
C ILE A 18 9.31 -1.90 1.03
N ALA A 19 9.49 -0.92 0.14
CA ALA A 19 9.59 -1.16 -1.30
C ALA A 19 10.74 -2.13 -1.65
N THR A 20 11.90 -1.96 -1.02
CA THR A 20 13.08 -2.81 -1.24
C THR A 20 12.83 -4.24 -0.74
N ARG A 21 12.26 -4.39 0.47
CA ARG A 21 11.92 -5.70 1.03
C ARG A 21 10.95 -6.46 0.13
N TRP A 22 9.86 -5.81 -0.29
CA TRP A 22 8.86 -6.43 -1.15
C TRP A 22 9.43 -6.82 -2.51
N SER A 23 10.27 -5.96 -3.11
CA SER A 23 10.98 -6.28 -4.36
C SER A 23 11.89 -7.48 -4.23
N ASN A 24 12.61 -7.60 -3.09
CA ASN A 24 13.52 -8.72 -2.85
C ASN A 24 12.76 -10.04 -2.69
N VAL A 25 11.64 -10.05 -1.95
CA VAL A 25 10.81 -11.25 -1.76
C VAL A 25 10.23 -11.73 -3.08
N LEU A 26 9.70 -10.82 -3.90
CA LEU A 26 9.09 -11.20 -5.18
C LEU A 26 10.14 -11.60 -6.23
N ARG A 27 11.33 -10.98 -6.22
CA ARG A 27 12.46 -11.44 -7.04
C ARG A 27 12.87 -12.87 -6.74
N THR A 28 12.77 -13.32 -5.48
CA THR A 28 13.06 -14.72 -5.10
C THR A 28 11.92 -15.68 -5.44
N GLY A 29 10.73 -15.17 -5.77
CA GLY A 29 9.59 -15.95 -6.23
C GLY A 29 9.47 -15.96 -7.75
N SER A 30 8.33 -16.47 -8.24
CA SER A 30 8.03 -16.58 -9.69
C SER A 30 7.57 -15.25 -10.31
N VAL A 31 7.39 -14.20 -9.50
CA VAL A 31 6.84 -12.91 -9.89
C VAL A 31 7.95 -11.86 -9.95
N ALA A 32 8.40 -11.53 -11.16
CA ALA A 32 9.33 -10.43 -11.39
C ALA A 32 8.63 -9.07 -11.26
N ALA A 33 8.29 -8.67 -10.03
CA ALA A 33 7.74 -7.35 -9.71
C ALA A 33 8.74 -6.51 -8.89
N LYS A 34 8.88 -5.24 -9.24
CA LYS A 34 9.73 -4.27 -8.54
C LYS A 34 8.89 -3.14 -7.97
N PHE A 35 9.11 -2.80 -6.72
CA PHE A 35 8.44 -1.72 -6.00
C PHE A 35 9.36 -0.51 -5.83
N VAL A 36 8.76 0.68 -5.87
CA VAL A 36 9.42 1.96 -5.65
C VAL A 36 8.53 2.85 -4.80
N ALA A 37 9.10 3.53 -3.81
CA ALA A 37 8.41 4.53 -3.02
C ALA A 37 8.15 5.80 -3.85
N VAL A 38 6.89 6.25 -3.89
CA VAL A 38 6.50 7.50 -4.58
C VAL A 38 6.38 8.63 -3.56
N ASP A 39 5.76 8.33 -2.42
CA ASP A 39 5.57 9.24 -1.29
C ASP A 39 5.53 8.43 0.01
N PHE A 40 5.25 9.08 1.15
CA PHE A 40 5.25 8.45 2.48
C PHE A 40 4.18 7.36 2.68
N GLY A 41 3.19 7.27 1.79
CA GLY A 41 2.06 6.34 1.88
C GLY A 41 1.77 5.57 0.59
N THR A 42 2.62 5.69 -0.44
CA THR A 42 2.34 5.12 -1.76
C THR A 42 3.57 4.44 -2.34
N LEU A 43 3.38 3.19 -2.77
CA LEU A 43 4.33 2.46 -3.59
C LEU A 43 3.80 2.33 -5.02
N MET A 44 4.68 2.51 -6.00
CA MET A 44 4.45 2.08 -7.38
C MET A 44 5.11 0.72 -7.58
N PHE A 45 4.56 -0.08 -8.48
CA PHE A 45 5.20 -1.32 -8.89
C PHE A 45 5.27 -1.40 -10.42
N THR A 46 6.29 -2.10 -10.92
CA THR A 46 6.38 -2.55 -12.31
C THR A 46 6.46 -4.07 -12.33
N MET A 47 5.91 -4.68 -13.38
CA MET A 47 5.92 -6.13 -13.57
C MET A 47 5.95 -6.44 -15.07
N GLU A 48 6.54 -7.58 -15.45
CA GLU A 48 6.51 -8.07 -16.83
C GLU A 48 5.07 -8.28 -17.33
N ARG A 49 4.82 -7.88 -18.58
CA ARG A 49 3.51 -7.98 -19.22
C ARG A 49 3.11 -9.46 -19.38
N GLY A 50 1.87 -9.79 -19.05
CA GLY A 50 1.32 -11.15 -19.23
C GLY A 50 1.50 -12.08 -18.03
N ARG A 51 2.13 -11.64 -16.94
CA ARG A 51 2.20 -12.40 -15.67
C ARG A 51 0.86 -12.36 -14.93
N ASP A 52 0.54 -13.46 -14.24
CA ASP A 52 -0.65 -13.53 -13.39
C ASP A 52 -0.53 -12.58 -12.20
N MET A 53 -1.53 -11.71 -12.05
CA MET A 53 -1.63 -10.72 -10.98
C MET A 53 -2.13 -11.31 -9.66
N ARG A 54 -2.59 -12.56 -9.65
CA ARG A 54 -3.17 -13.22 -8.47
C ARG A 54 -2.15 -13.35 -7.34
N GLU A 55 -0.99 -13.92 -7.61
CA GLU A 55 0.08 -14.11 -6.62
C GLU A 55 0.56 -12.75 -6.08
N LEU A 56 0.70 -11.75 -6.95
CA LEU A 56 1.07 -10.39 -6.54
C LEU A 56 0.01 -9.75 -5.64
N LYS A 57 -1.27 -9.90 -5.98
CA LYS A 57 -2.39 -9.39 -5.17
C LYS A 57 -2.42 -10.07 -3.79
N GLU A 58 -2.29 -11.39 -3.75
CA GLU A 58 -2.26 -12.18 -2.50
C GLU A 58 -1.08 -11.77 -1.62
N PHE A 59 0.11 -11.65 -2.21
CA PHE A 59 1.29 -11.17 -1.52
C PHE A 59 1.07 -9.78 -0.91
N ILE A 60 0.64 -8.80 -1.72
CA ILE A 60 0.44 -7.41 -1.27
C ILE A 60 -0.62 -7.34 -0.16
N LEU A 61 -1.78 -8.00 -0.34
CA LEU A 61 -2.86 -7.96 0.66
C LEU A 61 -2.51 -8.74 1.94
N GLY A 62 -1.52 -9.63 1.89
CA GLY A 62 -0.93 -10.27 3.05
C GLY A 62 0.05 -9.38 3.84
N GLN A 63 0.59 -8.31 3.24
CA GLN A 63 1.54 -7.44 3.93
C GLN A 63 0.82 -6.50 4.89
N PRO A 64 1.22 -6.42 6.18
CA PRO A 64 0.55 -5.57 7.17
C PRO A 64 0.55 -4.10 6.78
N GLU A 65 1.59 -3.62 6.08
CA GLU A 65 1.70 -2.23 5.65
C GLU A 65 0.72 -1.87 4.51
N ALA A 66 0.21 -2.83 3.73
CA ALA A 66 -0.68 -2.56 2.61
C ALA A 66 -2.11 -2.24 3.06
N TYR A 67 -2.73 -1.25 2.45
CA TYR A 67 -4.16 -0.94 2.63
C TYR A 67 -4.96 -1.24 1.37
N GLU A 68 -4.57 -0.65 0.25
CA GLU A 68 -5.29 -0.77 -1.01
C GLU A 68 -4.31 -1.01 -2.17
N PHE A 69 -4.64 -2.00 -2.99
CA PHE A 69 -3.90 -2.33 -4.20
C PHE A 69 -4.72 -1.91 -5.43
N LYS A 70 -4.15 -1.04 -6.26
CA LYS A 70 -4.77 -0.53 -7.48
C LYS A 70 -4.05 -1.02 -8.73
N VAL A 71 -4.81 -1.57 -9.67
CA VAL A 71 -4.34 -2.01 -11.00
C VAL A 71 -5.36 -1.53 -12.04
N GLY A 72 -4.96 -0.64 -12.95
CA GLY A 72 -5.91 0.05 -13.83
C GLY A 72 -6.99 0.74 -12.99
N ASP A 73 -8.26 0.42 -13.26
CA ASP A 73 -9.43 0.94 -12.52
C ASP A 73 -9.92 0.00 -11.43
N GLN A 74 -9.23 -1.13 -11.19
CA GLN A 74 -9.59 -2.09 -10.15
C GLN A 74 -8.88 -1.74 -8.83
N PHE A 75 -9.64 -1.82 -7.75
CA PHE A 75 -9.17 -1.60 -6.38
C PHE A 75 -9.41 -2.86 -5.55
N PHE A 76 -8.38 -3.30 -4.85
CA PHE A 76 -8.41 -4.47 -3.99
C PHE A 76 -8.01 -4.09 -2.57
N ARG A 77 -8.77 -4.61 -1.60
CA ARG A 77 -8.58 -4.39 -0.15
C ARG A 77 -8.75 -5.73 0.57
N ARG A 78 -8.33 -5.79 1.84
CA ARG A 78 -8.62 -6.96 2.67
C ARG A 78 -10.11 -6.98 3.01
N PRO A 79 -10.71 -8.16 3.26
CA PRO A 79 -12.10 -8.24 3.71
C PRO A 79 -12.33 -7.35 4.93
N GLY A 80 -13.37 -6.51 4.87
CA GLY A 80 -13.74 -5.57 5.94
C GLY A 80 -13.07 -4.19 5.91
N ASP A 81 -11.99 -3.99 5.15
CA ASP A 81 -11.37 -2.66 5.03
C ASP A 81 -12.28 -1.73 4.17
N PRO A 82 -12.69 -0.54 4.66
CA PRO A 82 -13.52 0.39 3.90
C PRO A 82 -12.77 1.09 2.75
N PRO A 83 -13.44 1.81 1.84
CA PRO A 83 -12.77 2.58 0.79
C PRO A 83 -11.75 3.57 1.36
N LEU A 84 -10.61 3.74 0.70
CA LEU A 84 -9.52 4.59 1.20
C LEU A 84 -9.96 6.02 1.50
N ASP A 85 -10.79 6.61 0.64
CA ASP A 85 -11.28 7.99 0.84
C ASP A 85 -12.10 8.12 2.13
N GLN A 86 -12.88 7.09 2.49
CA GLN A 86 -13.62 7.09 3.76
C GLN A 86 -12.68 7.05 4.96
N VAL A 87 -11.62 6.25 4.92
CA VAL A 87 -10.61 6.21 6.00
C VAL A 87 -9.89 7.54 6.13
N ILE A 88 -9.50 8.16 5.01
CA ILE A 88 -8.85 9.47 5.03
C ILE A 88 -9.77 10.52 5.66
N GLN A 89 -11.06 10.51 5.32
CA GLN A 89 -12.04 11.41 5.92
C GLN A 89 -12.22 11.15 7.42
N MET A 90 -12.28 9.89 7.86
CA MET A 90 -12.36 9.54 9.28
C MET A 90 -11.12 10.04 10.04
N LEU A 91 -9.92 9.82 9.51
CA LEU A 91 -8.68 10.28 10.14
C LEU A 91 -8.59 11.81 10.24
N ARG A 92 -9.04 12.54 9.23
CA ARG A 92 -9.10 14.01 9.27
C ARG A 92 -10.05 14.49 10.38
N LYS A 93 -11.28 13.94 10.42
CA LYS A 93 -12.26 14.28 11.46
C LYS A 93 -11.76 13.98 12.88
N HIS A 94 -11.01 12.90 13.07
CA HIS A 94 -10.40 12.60 14.37
C HIS A 94 -9.30 13.59 14.73
N LYS A 95 -8.47 13.99 13.77
CA LYS A 95 -7.42 14.99 14.00
C LYS A 95 -8.02 16.36 14.38
N ASP A 96 -9.02 16.81 13.65
CA ASP A 96 -9.68 18.10 13.88
C ASP A 96 -10.29 18.16 15.30
N LYS A 97 -11.00 17.09 15.72
CA LYS A 97 -11.57 16.99 17.07
C LYS A 97 -10.53 17.02 18.19
N SER A 98 -9.37 16.39 17.99
CA SER A 98 -8.31 16.40 18.99
C SER A 98 -7.59 17.74 19.10
N GLU A 99 -7.66 18.60 18.09
CA GLU A 99 -7.09 19.94 18.10
C GLU A 99 -8.06 20.98 18.72
N ASP A 100 -9.37 20.75 18.68
CA ASP A 100 -10.40 21.60 19.32
C ASP A 100 -10.58 21.36 20.84
N GLU A 101 -10.08 20.24 21.38
CA GLU A 101 -10.22 19.86 22.80
C GLU A 101 -8.98 20.21 23.67
N LEU A 102 -8.03 21.01 23.16
CA LEU A 102 -6.78 21.45 23.81
C LEU A 102 -6.72 22.99 23.95
#